data_AF-A0AAV8VGW5-F1
#
_entry.id   AF-A0AAV8VGW5-F1
#
_cell.length_a   1.000
_cell.length_b   1.000
_cell.length_c   1.000
_cell.angle_alpha   90.00
_cell.angle_beta   90.00
_cell.angle_gamma   90.00
#
_symmetry.space_group_name_H-M   'P 1'
#
loop_
_entity.id
_entity.type
_entity.pdbx_description
1 polymer ?
#
loop_
_entity_poly.entity_id
_entity_poly.type
_entity_poly.pdbx_seq_one_letter_code
_entity_poly.pdbx_strand_id
1 'polypeptide(L)'
;MEIVYIGLTFHQESSPNEGSVVRQSQVDFGLEKSPTLQYDQCITDQDYQHALDVWKTLNIKTLGEYSDLYFLADIFENFRRTCLLTYELDPLHFYTAPGLAFDAMLKTTGVQLELLTDIEKLMFIERGIRGGVSQCSNRYAKANNKYMKDEYDSNQESTYLMYFDINNLYGAAMSEYLPYGEFEFLEANEIENLDILNIPDDAEVGYIFDCDLDYPTYLHQLHSDLPLAPQHMTPPIPSRSKLKKLLLTLYPRNNYSRCILRVEREEDRDFRLFKVIRE
;
A
#
# COMPACT_ATOMS: atom_id res chain seq x y z
N MET A 1 2.18 -9.14 -4.96
CA MET A 1 1.06 -8.77 -5.86
C MET A 1 0.71 -7.35 -5.47
N GLU A 2 1.26 -6.38 -6.18
CA GLU A 2 1.13 -4.94 -5.86
C GLU A 2 0.41 -4.28 -7.02
N ILE A 3 -0.88 -3.95 -6.89
CA ILE A 3 -1.56 -3.02 -7.79
C ILE A 3 -2.55 -2.23 -6.95
N VAL A 4 -2.25 -0.98 -6.57
CA VAL A 4 -3.27 0.05 -6.29
C VAL A 4 -2.70 1.45 -6.51
N TYR A 5 -3.48 2.34 -7.15
CA TYR A 5 -3.24 3.79 -7.22
C TYR A 5 -4.44 4.56 -6.68
N ILE A 6 -4.11 5.63 -5.95
CA ILE A 6 -5.04 6.51 -5.24
C ILE A 6 -5.26 7.78 -6.07
N GLY A 7 -6.51 8.12 -6.33
CA GLY A 7 -6.93 9.45 -6.76
C GLY A 7 -7.76 10.09 -5.66
N LEU A 8 -7.13 10.81 -4.72
CA LEU A 8 -7.86 11.60 -3.72
C LEU A 8 -8.29 12.93 -4.36
N THR A 9 -9.59 13.09 -4.60
CA THR A 9 -10.19 14.38 -4.91
C THR A 9 -10.55 15.07 -3.59
N PHE A 10 -9.90 16.18 -3.26
CA PHE A 10 -10.22 16.95 -2.06
C PHE A 10 -11.51 17.76 -2.29
N HIS A 11 -12.63 17.33 -1.71
CA HIS A 11 -13.79 18.20 -1.52
C HIS A 11 -13.59 19.04 -0.27
N GLN A 12 -13.35 20.33 -0.45
CA GLN A 12 -13.25 21.29 0.63
C GLN A 12 -14.65 21.77 1.03
N GLU A 13 -15.34 21.01 1.87
CA GLU A 13 -16.53 21.51 2.57
C GLU A 13 -16.10 22.20 3.86
N SER A 14 -16.30 23.52 3.91
CA SER A 14 -16.14 24.32 5.11
C SER A 14 -17.45 24.36 5.88
N SER A 15 -17.46 23.79 7.09
CA SER A 15 -18.33 24.28 8.17
C SER A 15 -17.72 24.01 9.55
N PRO A 16 -17.77 24.99 10.47
CA PRO A 16 -17.08 24.94 11.75
C PRO A 16 -17.96 24.37 12.86
N ASN A 17 -17.30 23.82 13.88
CA ASN A 17 -17.85 23.38 15.16
C ASN A 17 -18.53 22.00 15.17
N GLU A 18 -17.78 20.99 15.61
CA GLU A 18 -18.12 20.24 16.82
C GLU A 18 -16.92 19.37 17.21
N GLY A 19 -16.42 19.56 18.43
CA GLY A 19 -15.33 18.77 18.99
C GLY A 19 -15.81 17.36 19.29
N SER A 20 -15.72 16.46 18.31
CA SER A 20 -15.94 15.03 18.51
C SER A 20 -14.71 14.43 19.18
N VAL A 21 -14.82 14.18 20.48
CA VAL A 21 -13.90 13.35 21.26
C VAL A 21 -13.94 11.94 20.66
N VAL A 22 -12.91 11.59 19.88
CA VAL A 22 -12.71 10.21 19.41
C VAL A 22 -12.38 9.36 20.62
N ARG A 23 -13.35 8.55 21.07
CA ARG A 23 -13.09 7.47 22.02
C ARG A 23 -12.18 6.47 21.33
N GLN A 24 -10.89 6.48 21.67
CA GLN A 24 -10.03 5.32 21.46
C GLN A 24 -10.71 4.14 22.15
N SER A 25 -11.25 3.21 21.37
CA SER A 25 -11.48 1.86 21.85
C SER A 25 -10.10 1.29 22.16
N GLN A 26 -9.68 1.37 23.42
CA GLN A 26 -8.63 0.51 23.94
C GLN A 26 -9.10 -0.93 23.70
N VAL A 27 -8.55 -1.55 22.67
CA VAL A 27 -8.47 -3.00 22.63
C VAL A 27 -7.43 -3.33 23.68
N ASP A 28 -7.88 -3.67 24.89
CA ASP A 28 -7.04 -4.28 25.89
C ASP A 28 -6.55 -5.60 25.29
N PHE A 29 -5.34 -5.57 24.72
CA PHE A 29 -4.56 -6.79 24.59
C PHE A 29 -4.26 -7.24 26.02
N GLY A 30 -5.13 -8.11 26.54
CA GLY A 30 -4.83 -8.90 27.72
C GLY A 30 -3.57 -9.69 27.43
N LEU A 31 -2.42 -9.11 27.75
CA LEU A 31 -1.17 -9.82 27.89
C LEU A 31 -1.37 -10.76 29.09
N GLU A 32 -1.96 -11.92 28.85
CA GLU A 32 -1.64 -13.08 29.67
C GLU A 32 -0.13 -13.20 29.62
N LYS A 33 0.51 -12.91 30.75
CA LYS A 33 1.95 -13.07 30.92
C LYS A 33 2.31 -14.46 30.39
N SER A 34 3.23 -14.51 29.42
CA SER A 34 3.87 -15.79 29.09
C SER A 34 4.39 -16.38 30.43
N PRO A 35 4.07 -17.63 30.77
CA PRO A 35 4.35 -18.19 32.10
C PRO A 35 5.85 -18.30 32.43
N THR A 36 6.72 -17.92 31.50
CA THR A 36 8.18 -18.09 31.54
C THR A 36 8.97 -16.96 32.22
N LEU A 37 8.37 -15.81 32.57
CA LEU A 37 9.10 -14.71 33.21
C LEU A 37 8.58 -14.40 34.63
N GLN A 38 8.84 -15.31 35.57
CA GLN A 38 8.80 -15.03 37.01
C GLN A 38 10.22 -14.78 37.53
N TYR A 39 10.50 -13.55 37.97
CA TYR A 39 11.85 -13.10 38.35
C TYR A 39 12.33 -13.56 39.75
N ASP A 40 11.56 -14.37 40.48
CA ASP A 40 11.85 -14.73 41.88
C ASP A 40 11.74 -16.23 42.21
N GLN A 41 11.76 -17.11 41.22
CA GLN A 41 11.78 -18.57 41.46
C GLN A 41 13.17 -19.16 41.27
N CYS A 42 13.61 -19.99 42.23
CA CYS A 42 14.80 -20.81 42.07
C CYS A 42 14.60 -21.80 40.91
N ILE A 43 15.56 -21.83 39.97
CA ILE A 43 15.57 -22.78 38.85
C ILE A 43 15.57 -24.20 39.42
N THR A 44 14.65 -25.05 38.97
CA THR A 44 14.64 -26.46 39.38
C THR A 44 15.75 -27.24 38.67
N ASP A 45 16.23 -28.33 39.26
CA ASP A 45 17.21 -29.22 38.59
C ASP A 45 16.68 -29.74 37.24
N GLN A 46 15.36 -29.87 37.11
CA GLN A 46 14.68 -30.26 35.87
C GLN A 46 14.78 -29.19 34.78
N ASP A 47 14.55 -27.92 35.12
CA ASP A 47 14.66 -26.80 34.17
C ASP A 47 16.10 -26.63 33.70
N TYR A 48 17.07 -26.80 34.61
CA TYR A 48 18.49 -26.76 34.26
C TYR A 48 18.88 -27.91 33.33
N GLN A 49 18.38 -29.13 33.59
CA GLN A 49 18.64 -30.27 32.71
C GLN A 49 18.02 -30.06 31.32
N HIS A 50 16.79 -29.55 31.24
CA HIS A 50 16.15 -29.20 29.97
C HIS A 50 16.97 -28.17 29.20
N ALA A 51 17.45 -27.12 29.88
CA ALA A 51 18.31 -26.12 29.27
C ALA A 51 19.60 -26.72 28.70
N LEU A 52 20.25 -27.63 29.43
CA LEU A 52 21.43 -28.36 28.95
C LEU A 52 21.14 -29.25 27.74
N ASP A 53 19.96 -29.89 27.71
CA ASP A 53 19.56 -30.76 26.61
C ASP A 53 19.28 -29.96 25.34
N VAL A 54 18.59 -28.83 25.45
CA VAL A 54 18.36 -27.87 24.35
C VAL A 54 19.70 -27.32 23.86
N TRP A 55 20.56 -26.90 24.79
CA TRP A 55 21.89 -26.35 24.49
C TRP A 55 22.74 -27.33 23.66
N LYS A 56 22.75 -28.61 24.04
CA LYS A 56 23.50 -29.65 23.33
C LYS A 56 22.86 -30.03 22.00
N THR A 57 21.54 -30.24 21.99
CA THR A 57 20.81 -30.70 20.80
C THR A 57 20.90 -29.71 19.66
N LEU A 58 20.77 -28.41 19.96
CA LEU A 58 20.82 -27.34 18.96
C LEU A 58 22.23 -26.76 18.76
N ASN A 59 23.24 -27.34 19.41
CA ASN A 59 24.65 -26.94 19.31
C ASN A 59 24.86 -25.44 19.59
N ILE A 60 24.19 -24.95 20.64
CA ILE A 60 24.23 -23.55 21.06
C ILE A 60 25.61 -23.26 21.68
N LYS A 61 26.17 -22.09 21.39
CA LYS A 61 27.52 -21.70 21.84
C LYS A 61 27.50 -20.53 22.81
N THR A 62 26.47 -19.69 22.72
CA THR A 62 26.36 -18.48 23.53
C THR A 62 25.00 -18.37 24.19
N LEU A 63 24.94 -17.66 25.32
CA LEU A 63 23.68 -17.40 26.00
C LEU A 63 22.74 -16.52 25.16
N GLY A 64 23.30 -15.69 24.26
CA GLY A 64 22.52 -14.91 23.29
C GLY A 64 21.75 -15.79 22.32
N GLU A 65 22.43 -16.77 21.70
CA GLU A 65 21.78 -17.77 20.82
C GLU A 65 20.69 -18.56 21.55
N TYR A 66 20.95 -18.93 22.81
CA TYR A 66 19.94 -19.58 23.65
C TYR A 66 18.72 -18.67 23.88
N SER A 67 18.94 -17.39 24.20
CA SER A 67 17.87 -16.43 24.39
C SER A 67 17.07 -16.17 23.10
N ASP A 68 17.74 -16.01 21.97
CA ASP A 68 17.11 -15.76 20.66
C ASP A 68 16.19 -16.91 20.25
N LEU A 69 16.61 -18.16 20.53
CA LEU A 69 15.79 -19.34 20.30
C LEU A 69 14.47 -19.27 21.08
N TYR A 70 14.53 -18.99 22.39
CA TYR A 70 13.32 -18.92 23.22
C TYR A 70 12.43 -17.75 22.83
N PHE A 71 13.00 -16.59 22.49
CA PHE A 71 12.22 -15.47 21.98
C PHE A 71 11.49 -15.83 20.69
N LEU A 72 12.17 -16.51 19.75
CA LEU A 72 11.53 -16.93 18.52
C LEU A 72 10.43 -17.97 18.77
N ALA A 73 10.67 -18.94 19.65
CA ALA A 73 9.70 -19.96 20.01
C ALA A 73 8.43 -19.34 20.64
N ASP A 74 8.59 -18.47 21.65
CA ASP A 74 7.46 -17.83 22.34
C ASP A 74 6.67 -16.90 21.41
N ILE A 75 7.35 -16.09 20.59
CA ILE A 75 6.70 -15.24 19.57
C ILE A 75 5.95 -16.10 18.56
N PHE A 76 6.56 -17.18 18.07
CA PHE A 76 5.96 -18.02 17.04
C PHE A 76 4.79 -18.86 17.57
N GLU A 77 4.88 -19.39 18.80
CA GLU A 77 3.76 -20.08 19.46
C GLU A 77 2.58 -19.14 19.67
N ASN A 78 2.84 -17.91 20.12
CA ASN A 78 1.79 -16.91 20.28
C ASN A 78 1.17 -16.49 18.93
N PHE A 79 2.01 -16.32 17.90
CA PHE A 79 1.56 -16.06 16.53
C PHE A 79 0.68 -17.19 16.01
N ARG A 80 1.12 -18.45 16.14
CA ARG A 80 0.36 -19.65 15.76
C ARG A 80 -0.98 -19.74 16.47
N ARG A 81 -1.00 -19.54 17.79
CA ARG A 81 -2.24 -19.50 18.58
C ARG A 81 -3.19 -18.41 18.07
N THR A 82 -2.68 -17.21 17.83
CA THR A 82 -3.49 -16.07 17.34
C THR A 82 -4.08 -16.36 15.96
N CYS A 83 -3.29 -16.89 15.03
CA CYS A 83 -3.75 -17.25 13.69
C CYS A 83 -4.81 -18.36 13.71
N LEU A 84 -4.63 -19.38 14.55
CA LEU A 84 -5.63 -20.44 14.74
C LEU A 84 -6.93 -19.91 15.33
N LEU A 85 -6.88 -18.98 16.28
CA LEU A 85 -8.07 -18.39 16.89
C LEU A 85 -8.79 -17.41 15.95
N THR A 86 -8.05 -16.67 15.12
CA THR A 86 -8.61 -15.59 14.29
C THR A 86 -9.04 -16.07 12.92
N TYR A 87 -8.19 -16.86 12.25
CA TYR A 87 -8.39 -17.29 10.86
C TYR A 87 -8.67 -18.79 10.75
N GLU A 88 -8.50 -19.55 11.83
CA GLU A 88 -8.48 -21.02 11.84
C GLU A 88 -7.55 -21.59 10.76
N LEU A 89 -6.40 -20.92 10.60
CA LEU A 89 -5.30 -21.31 9.73
C LEU A 89 -4.05 -21.47 10.58
N ASP A 90 -3.31 -22.56 10.36
CA ASP A 90 -2.04 -22.79 11.05
C ASP A 90 -0.88 -22.19 10.22
N PRO A 91 -0.14 -21.19 10.72
CA PRO A 91 1.01 -20.62 10.02
C PRO A 91 2.08 -21.64 9.65
N LEU A 92 2.16 -22.81 10.32
CA LEU A 92 3.10 -23.87 9.96
C LEU A 92 2.86 -24.48 8.56
N HIS A 93 1.67 -24.29 7.98
CA HIS A 93 1.35 -24.75 6.63
C HIS A 93 1.75 -23.75 5.54
N PHE A 94 2.31 -22.60 5.92
CA PHE A 94 2.67 -21.53 4.99
C PHE A 94 4.17 -21.27 5.02
N TYR A 95 4.74 -21.03 3.83
CA TYR A 95 6.14 -20.65 3.72
C TYR A 95 6.40 -19.23 4.26
N THR A 96 5.44 -18.32 4.14
CA THR A 96 5.59 -16.91 4.51
C THR A 96 4.27 -16.31 5.02
N ALA A 97 4.36 -15.24 5.82
CA ALA A 97 3.20 -14.52 6.34
C ALA A 97 2.27 -13.94 5.25
N PRO A 98 2.76 -13.41 4.10
CA PRO A 98 1.88 -13.00 3.01
C PRO A 98 1.04 -14.13 2.43
N GLY A 99 1.57 -15.36 2.36
CA GLY A 99 0.81 -16.53 1.92
C GLY A 99 -0.34 -16.85 2.89
N LEU A 100 -0.05 -16.84 4.19
CA LEU A 100 -1.08 -16.97 5.22
C LEU A 100 -2.14 -15.86 5.13
N ALA A 101 -1.71 -14.60 4.97
CA ALA A 101 -2.63 -13.47 4.88
C ALA A 101 -3.53 -13.55 3.63
N PHE A 102 -2.99 -14.01 2.51
CA PHE A 102 -3.75 -14.22 1.28
C PHE A 102 -4.82 -15.31 1.45
N ASP A 103 -4.46 -16.47 1.99
CA ASP A 103 -5.42 -17.55 2.24
C ASP A 103 -6.43 -17.18 3.33
N ALA A 104 -6.01 -16.42 4.35
CA ALA A 104 -6.92 -15.87 5.35
C ALA A 104 -7.95 -14.93 4.71
N MET A 105 -7.52 -14.07 3.78
CA MET A 105 -8.42 -13.21 3.00
C MET A 105 -9.40 -14.05 2.19
N LEU A 106 -8.94 -15.01 1.38
CA LEU A 106 -9.79 -15.87 0.57
C LEU A 106 -10.81 -16.65 1.41
N LYS A 107 -10.39 -17.18 2.56
CA LYS A 107 -11.27 -17.90 3.48
C LYS A 107 -12.33 -16.98 4.11
N THR A 108 -11.96 -15.74 4.44
CA THR A 108 -12.85 -14.78 5.11
C THR A 108 -13.87 -14.21 4.13
N THR A 109 -13.46 -13.86 2.92
CA THR A 109 -14.34 -13.25 1.91
C THR A 109 -15.11 -14.29 1.10
N GLY A 110 -14.56 -15.49 0.92
CA GLY A 110 -15.12 -16.52 0.05
C GLY A 110 -15.00 -16.22 -1.45
N VAL A 111 -14.31 -15.12 -1.82
CA VAL A 111 -14.18 -14.66 -3.20
C VAL A 111 -13.48 -15.70 -4.06
N GLN A 112 -13.95 -15.86 -5.30
CA GLN A 112 -13.34 -16.73 -6.30
C GLN A 112 -12.59 -15.85 -7.31
N LEU A 113 -11.27 -15.79 -7.18
CA LEU A 113 -10.42 -15.02 -8.09
C LEU A 113 -10.25 -15.77 -9.43
N GLU A 114 -10.49 -15.07 -10.54
CA GLU A 114 -10.16 -15.61 -11.86
C GLU A 114 -8.64 -15.64 -12.08
N LEU A 115 -8.13 -16.77 -12.54
CA LEU A 115 -6.73 -16.88 -12.94
C LEU A 115 -6.54 -16.35 -14.36
N LEU A 116 -5.69 -15.32 -14.51
CA LEU A 116 -5.23 -14.82 -15.80
C LEU A 116 -4.37 -15.88 -16.51
N THR A 117 -4.95 -16.54 -17.51
CA THR A 117 -4.27 -17.58 -18.31
C THR A 117 -3.74 -17.05 -19.64
N ASP A 118 -4.28 -15.93 -20.12
CA ASP A 118 -3.86 -15.27 -21.35
C ASP A 118 -2.64 -14.38 -21.11
N ILE A 119 -1.57 -14.62 -21.87
CA ILE A 119 -0.31 -13.89 -21.73
C ILE A 119 -0.42 -12.41 -22.13
N GLU A 120 -1.25 -12.09 -23.12
CA GLU A 120 -1.44 -10.70 -23.56
C GLU A 120 -2.18 -9.90 -22.48
N LYS A 121 -3.23 -10.49 -21.89
CA LYS A 121 -3.96 -9.88 -20.77
C LYS A 121 -3.06 -9.69 -19.55
N LEU A 122 -2.24 -10.70 -19.22
CA LEU A 122 -1.30 -10.61 -18.11
C LEU A 122 -0.28 -9.50 -18.34
N MET A 123 0.37 -9.46 -19.50
CA MET A 123 1.37 -8.43 -19.84
C MET A 123 0.75 -7.03 -19.85
N PHE A 124 -0.51 -6.90 -20.26
CA PHE A 124 -1.25 -5.65 -20.23
C PHE A 124 -1.46 -5.15 -18.79
N ILE A 125 -1.92 -6.01 -17.89
CA ILE A 125 -2.10 -5.68 -16.47
C ILE A 125 -0.76 -5.37 -15.82
N GLU A 126 0.27 -6.22 -16.01
CA GLU A 126 1.61 -6.02 -15.46
C GLU A 126 2.23 -4.70 -15.91
N ARG A 127 1.99 -4.30 -17.15
CA ARG A 127 2.42 -2.99 -17.68
C ARG A 127 1.68 -1.84 -17.03
N GLY A 128 0.47 -2.02 -16.51
CA GLY A 128 -0.28 -1.03 -15.74
C GLY A 128 0.21 -0.87 -14.29
N ILE A 129 0.87 -1.89 -13.74
CA ILE A 129 1.36 -1.89 -12.36
C ILE A 129 2.40 -0.81 -12.13
N ARG A 130 2.26 -0.07 -11.03
CA ARG A 130 3.36 0.73 -10.52
C ARG A 130 3.39 0.72 -8.99
N GLY A 131 4.58 0.97 -8.45
CA GLY A 131 4.79 1.04 -7.00
C GLY A 131 4.40 2.39 -6.41
N GLY A 132 4.81 2.63 -5.16
CA GLY A 132 4.55 3.88 -4.46
C GLY A 132 5.24 5.10 -5.09
N VAL A 133 4.57 6.25 -5.02
CA VAL A 133 5.10 7.54 -5.48
C VAL A 133 6.09 8.08 -4.45
N SER A 134 7.30 8.41 -4.90
CA SER A 134 8.32 9.08 -4.08
C SER A 134 8.90 10.26 -4.84
N GLN A 135 8.60 11.47 -4.38
CA GLN A 135 8.98 12.73 -5.03
C GLN A 135 9.45 13.76 -4.02
N CYS A 136 10.42 14.57 -4.42
CA CYS A 136 10.85 15.77 -3.72
C CYS A 136 10.65 16.97 -4.64
N SER A 137 9.57 17.71 -4.42
CA SER A 137 9.15 18.84 -5.27
C SER A 137 9.87 20.14 -4.87
N ASN A 138 10.16 20.30 -3.58
CA ASN A 138 11.01 21.37 -3.06
C ASN A 138 12.26 20.78 -2.37
N ARG A 139 13.45 21.26 -2.76
CA ARG A 139 14.74 20.75 -2.24
C ARG A 139 15.06 21.22 -0.82
N TYR A 140 14.53 22.38 -0.45
CA TYR A 140 14.81 22.97 0.85
C TYR A 140 13.63 23.82 1.31
N ALA A 141 13.15 23.52 2.51
CA ALA A 141 12.18 24.33 3.20
C ALA A 141 12.68 24.52 4.64
N LYS A 142 12.62 25.77 5.13
CA LYS A 142 12.94 26.11 6.51
C LYS A 142 11.71 26.75 7.14
N ALA A 143 11.30 26.23 8.29
CA ALA A 143 10.29 26.89 9.10
C ALA A 143 10.86 28.19 9.70
N ASN A 144 10.01 29.19 9.86
CA ASN A 144 10.27 30.40 10.62
C ASN A 144 9.05 30.66 11.49
N ASN A 145 9.04 30.15 12.72
CA ASN A 145 7.90 30.39 13.61
C ASN A 145 8.34 30.64 15.04
N LYS A 146 7.45 31.27 15.80
CA LYS A 146 7.69 31.71 17.19
C LYS A 146 8.14 30.60 18.16
N TYR A 147 7.95 29.33 17.82
CA TYR A 147 8.37 28.20 18.65
C TYR A 147 9.85 27.84 18.48
N MET A 148 10.55 28.45 17.50
CA MET A 148 11.96 28.17 17.19
C MET A 148 12.97 28.96 18.05
N LYS A 149 12.51 29.71 19.06
CA LYS A 149 13.34 30.44 20.03
C LYS A 149 14.37 31.35 19.32
N ASP A 150 15.66 31.14 19.56
CA ASP A 150 16.76 31.99 19.09
C ASP A 150 16.92 31.99 17.56
N GLU A 151 16.32 31.02 16.85
CA GLU A 151 16.33 30.96 15.39
C GLU A 151 15.14 31.66 14.71
N TYR A 152 14.17 32.18 15.48
CA TYR A 152 13.02 32.88 14.93
C TYR A 152 13.39 34.31 14.53
N ASP A 153 13.10 34.67 13.28
CA ASP A 153 13.26 36.04 12.78
C ASP A 153 11.88 36.71 12.68
N SER A 154 11.63 37.69 13.56
CA SER A 154 10.39 38.47 13.59
C SER A 154 10.20 39.40 12.39
N ASN A 155 11.26 39.63 11.61
CA ASN A 155 11.19 40.43 10.38
C ASN A 155 10.78 39.59 9.15
N GLN A 156 10.74 38.26 9.28
CA GLN A 156 10.33 37.35 8.21
C GLN A 156 8.93 36.80 8.46
N GLU A 157 8.28 36.36 7.39
CA GLU A 157 6.95 35.76 7.45
C GLU A 157 6.98 34.47 8.30
N SER A 158 5.89 34.22 9.04
CA SER A 158 5.79 33.03 9.87
C SER A 158 5.46 31.79 9.03
N THR A 159 6.38 30.84 8.95
CA THR A 159 6.23 29.59 8.20
C THR A 159 6.30 28.35 9.10
N TYR A 160 5.46 27.37 8.80
CA TYR A 160 5.35 26.11 9.50
C TYR A 160 5.57 24.96 8.52
N LEU A 161 6.17 23.88 9.01
CA LEU A 161 6.26 22.62 8.28
C LEU A 161 5.24 21.66 8.88
N MET A 162 4.45 21.02 8.02
CA MET A 162 3.48 20.02 8.41
C MET A 162 3.87 18.68 7.82
N TYR A 163 3.69 17.62 8.61
CA TYR A 163 3.89 16.24 8.20
C TYR A 163 2.53 15.54 8.19
N PHE A 164 2.19 14.92 7.06
CA PHE A 164 0.98 14.13 6.89
C PHE A 164 1.37 12.69 6.62
N ASP A 165 0.73 11.78 7.35
CA ASP A 165 0.88 10.34 7.19
C ASP A 165 -0.51 9.72 7.17
N ILE A 166 -0.78 8.91 6.16
CA ILE A 166 -2.08 8.26 6.00
C ILE A 166 -2.02 6.91 6.71
N ASN A 167 -2.81 6.78 7.76
CA ASN A 167 -2.94 5.54 8.51
C ASN A 167 -3.44 4.41 7.59
N ASN A 168 -2.64 3.34 7.46
CA ASN A 168 -3.00 2.15 6.68
C ASN A 168 -3.42 2.46 5.22
N LEU A 169 -2.59 3.22 4.50
CA LEU A 169 -2.83 3.64 3.12
C LEU A 169 -3.31 2.49 2.21
N TYR A 170 -2.62 1.36 2.23
CA TYR A 170 -2.99 0.20 1.40
C TYR A 170 -4.26 -0.48 1.88
N GLY A 171 -4.50 -0.60 3.19
CA GLY A 171 -5.75 -1.18 3.68
C GLY A 171 -6.97 -0.33 3.35
N ALA A 172 -6.83 1.00 3.39
CA ALA A 172 -7.88 1.90 2.91
C ALA A 172 -8.14 1.68 1.41
N ALA A 173 -7.08 1.62 0.60
CA ALA A 173 -7.20 1.39 -0.84
C ALA A 173 -7.72 -0.01 -1.20
N MET A 174 -7.46 -1.01 -0.35
CA MET A 174 -8.01 -2.37 -0.47
C MET A 174 -9.46 -2.49 0.02
N SER A 175 -10.03 -1.42 0.60
CA SER A 175 -11.45 -1.37 0.98
C SER A 175 -12.33 -0.80 -0.14
N GLU A 176 -11.72 -0.39 -1.26
CA GLU A 176 -12.40 0.04 -2.47
C GLU A 176 -12.68 -1.16 -3.39
N TYR A 177 -13.53 -0.98 -4.40
CA TYR A 177 -13.88 -2.01 -5.38
C TYR A 177 -12.65 -2.46 -6.19
N LEU A 178 -12.23 -3.73 -6.02
CA LEU A 178 -11.03 -4.29 -6.66
C LEU A 178 -11.39 -5.33 -7.73
N PRO A 179 -10.61 -5.42 -8.82
CA PRO A 179 -10.87 -6.39 -9.88
C PRO A 179 -10.61 -7.82 -9.40
N TYR A 180 -11.58 -8.72 -9.61
CA TYR A 180 -11.45 -10.13 -9.23
C TYR A 180 -11.69 -11.12 -10.39
N GLY A 181 -12.33 -10.70 -11.49
CA GLY A 181 -12.61 -11.58 -12.63
C GLY A 181 -13.22 -10.89 -13.85
N GLU A 182 -13.62 -11.72 -14.81
CA GLU A 182 -14.13 -11.39 -16.15
C GLU A 182 -13.20 -10.46 -16.94
N PHE A 183 -11.93 -10.87 -17.01
CA PHE A 183 -10.86 -10.13 -17.66
C PHE A 183 -10.96 -10.22 -19.19
N GLU A 184 -11.43 -9.15 -19.85
CA GLU A 184 -11.69 -9.17 -21.29
C GLU A 184 -11.32 -7.86 -22.00
N PHE A 185 -10.77 -7.95 -23.21
CA PHE A 185 -10.59 -6.78 -24.07
C PHE A 185 -11.93 -6.46 -24.74
N LEU A 186 -12.32 -5.19 -24.72
CA LEU A 186 -13.53 -4.76 -25.42
C LEU A 186 -13.28 -4.63 -26.93
N GLU A 187 -14.33 -4.94 -27.70
CA GLU A 187 -14.36 -4.74 -29.13
C GLU A 187 -14.59 -3.25 -29.48
N ALA A 188 -14.20 -2.84 -30.69
CA ALA A 188 -14.25 -1.43 -31.10
C ALA A 188 -15.65 -0.81 -31.00
N ASN A 189 -16.70 -1.59 -31.31
CA ASN A 189 -18.08 -1.14 -31.19
C ASN A 189 -18.52 -0.96 -29.73
N GLU A 190 -18.02 -1.75 -28.79
CA GLU A 190 -18.32 -1.60 -27.37
C GLU A 190 -17.64 -0.36 -26.81
N ILE A 191 -16.43 -0.11 -27.26
CA ILE A 191 -15.64 1.08 -26.94
C ILE A 191 -16.37 2.36 -27.38
N GLU A 192 -16.84 2.43 -28.63
CA GLU A 192 -17.55 3.60 -29.17
C GLU A 192 -18.84 3.94 -28.42
N ASN A 193 -19.48 2.94 -27.80
CA ASN A 193 -20.75 3.10 -27.09
C ASN A 193 -20.55 3.35 -25.57
N LEU A 194 -19.32 3.32 -25.06
CA LEU A 194 -19.05 3.47 -23.64
C LEU A 194 -18.87 4.94 -23.25
N ASP A 195 -19.74 5.41 -22.35
CA ASP A 195 -19.59 6.73 -21.73
C ASP A 195 -18.73 6.65 -20.46
N ILE A 196 -17.42 6.67 -20.66
CA ILE A 196 -16.39 6.48 -19.63
C ILE A 196 -16.49 7.53 -18.52
N LEU A 197 -16.91 8.76 -18.85
CA LEU A 197 -16.92 9.89 -17.92
C LEU A 197 -18.03 9.80 -16.89
N ASN A 198 -19.05 8.98 -17.14
CA ASN A 198 -20.24 8.85 -16.31
C ASN A 198 -20.34 7.50 -15.57
N ILE A 199 -19.25 6.73 -15.54
CA ILE A 199 -19.17 5.47 -14.79
C ILE A 199 -18.88 5.82 -13.32
N PRO A 200 -19.71 5.35 -12.36
CA PRO A 200 -19.48 5.64 -10.95
C PRO A 200 -18.30 4.83 -10.39
N ASP A 201 -17.67 5.37 -9.34
CA ASP A 201 -16.47 4.78 -8.74
C ASP A 201 -16.73 3.37 -8.18
N ASP A 202 -17.93 3.14 -7.64
CA ASP A 202 -18.44 1.89 -7.07
C ASP A 202 -19.16 0.99 -8.11
N ALA A 203 -19.00 1.28 -9.41
CA ALA A 203 -19.55 0.41 -10.45
C ALA A 203 -18.98 -1.02 -10.35
N GLU A 204 -19.86 -2.01 -10.45
CA GLU A 204 -19.49 -3.44 -10.54
C GLU A 204 -18.51 -3.71 -11.69
N VAL A 205 -18.62 -2.98 -12.80
CA VAL A 205 -17.70 -3.08 -13.94
C VAL A 205 -16.66 -1.96 -13.89
N GLY A 206 -15.39 -2.34 -13.85
CA GLY A 206 -14.25 -1.45 -13.98
C GLY A 206 -13.57 -1.55 -15.35
N TYR A 207 -12.71 -0.58 -15.65
CA TYR A 207 -12.05 -0.47 -16.94
C TYR A 207 -10.58 -0.04 -16.81
N ILE A 208 -9.71 -0.67 -17.60
CA ILE A 208 -8.29 -0.32 -17.75
C ILE A 208 -8.03 0.11 -19.19
N PHE A 209 -7.42 1.28 -19.35
CA PHE A 209 -7.21 1.96 -20.62
C PHE A 209 -5.76 1.89 -21.02
N ASP A 210 -5.47 1.77 -22.30
CA ASP A 210 -4.17 2.09 -22.89
C ASP A 210 -4.37 3.18 -23.93
N CYS A 211 -3.95 4.41 -23.58
CA CYS A 211 -4.19 5.62 -24.38
C CYS A 211 -3.00 6.58 -24.35
N ASP A 212 -2.97 7.52 -25.29
CA ASP A 212 -2.04 8.65 -25.26
C ASP A 212 -2.63 9.77 -24.40
N LEU A 213 -1.83 10.35 -23.50
CA LEU A 213 -2.26 11.43 -22.60
C LEU A 213 -1.49 12.71 -22.88
N ASP A 214 -2.19 13.73 -23.34
CA ASP A 214 -1.69 15.10 -23.38
C ASP A 214 -1.87 15.77 -22.01
N TYR A 215 -0.89 16.59 -21.60
CA TYR A 215 -0.92 17.29 -20.32
C TYR A 215 -0.99 18.81 -20.54
N PRO A 216 -2.19 19.41 -20.46
CA PRO A 216 -2.39 20.81 -20.80
C PRO A 216 -1.51 21.77 -20.00
N THR A 217 -0.94 22.76 -20.68
CA THR A 217 0.00 23.72 -20.08
C THR A 217 -0.63 24.56 -18.96
N TYR A 218 -1.93 24.84 -19.03
CA TYR A 218 -2.63 25.57 -17.98
C TYR A 218 -2.67 24.83 -16.63
N LEU A 219 -2.49 23.50 -16.61
CA LEU A 219 -2.44 22.69 -15.39
C LEU A 219 -1.03 22.58 -14.79
N HIS A 220 0.01 23.04 -15.50
CA HIS A 220 1.40 22.80 -15.09
C HIS A 220 1.74 23.47 -13.76
N GLN A 221 1.22 24.67 -13.52
CA GLN A 221 1.43 25.37 -12.26
C GLN A 221 0.65 24.72 -11.11
N LEU A 222 -0.57 24.26 -11.36
CA LEU A 222 -1.42 23.64 -10.34
C LEU A 222 -0.87 22.28 -9.91
N HIS A 223 -0.34 21.51 -10.86
CA HIS A 223 0.14 20.15 -10.64
C HIS A 223 1.67 20.08 -10.54
N SER A 224 2.37 21.19 -10.28
CA SER A 224 3.84 21.21 -10.24
C SER A 224 4.41 20.30 -9.15
N ASP A 225 3.71 20.23 -8.02
CA ASP A 225 4.17 19.51 -6.84
C ASP A 225 3.86 18.02 -6.90
N LEU A 226 2.74 17.65 -7.55
CA LEU A 226 2.31 16.27 -7.72
C LEU A 226 1.65 16.08 -9.10
N PRO A 227 2.43 16.00 -10.19
CA PRO A 227 1.89 15.71 -11.52
C PRO A 227 1.10 14.40 -11.53
N LEU A 228 -0.04 14.39 -12.23
CA LEU A 228 -0.88 13.19 -12.35
C LEU A 228 -0.24 12.15 -13.28
N ALA A 229 -0.77 10.92 -13.28
CA ALA A 229 -0.37 9.86 -14.21
C ALA A 229 1.16 9.58 -14.24
N PRO A 230 1.76 9.10 -13.14
CA PRO A 230 3.20 8.82 -13.09
C PRO A 230 3.60 7.68 -14.03
N GLN A 231 4.80 7.74 -14.59
CA GLN A 231 5.30 6.78 -15.58
C GLN A 231 6.69 6.25 -15.21
N HIS A 232 6.93 4.96 -15.48
CA HIS A 232 8.28 4.40 -15.38
C HIS A 232 9.17 4.89 -16.53
N MET A 233 10.14 5.73 -16.20
CA MET A 233 11.09 6.28 -17.16
C MET A 233 12.50 6.30 -16.56
N THR A 234 13.51 6.27 -17.43
CA THR A 234 14.88 6.57 -17.02
C THR A 234 14.98 8.08 -16.78
N PRO A 235 15.47 8.53 -15.61
CA PRO A 235 15.58 9.96 -15.33
C PRO A 235 16.46 10.67 -16.36
N PRO A 236 16.11 11.91 -16.78
CA PRO A 236 16.90 12.65 -17.74
C PRO A 236 18.30 13.02 -17.20
N ILE A 237 19.25 13.20 -18.12
CA ILE A 237 20.62 13.66 -17.82
C ILE A 237 20.49 15.06 -17.17
N PRO A 238 21.06 15.32 -15.97
CA PRO A 238 22.35 14.84 -15.44
C PRO A 238 22.28 13.65 -14.46
N SER A 239 21.14 12.98 -14.32
CA SER A 239 21.06 11.77 -13.49
C SER A 239 22.02 10.69 -14.01
N ARG A 240 22.91 10.19 -13.14
CA ARG A 240 23.79 9.04 -13.46
C ARG A 240 23.05 7.70 -13.41
N SER A 241 21.77 7.68 -13.02
CA SER A 241 21.01 6.45 -12.85
C SER A 241 20.48 5.95 -14.18
N LYS A 242 20.82 4.69 -14.52
CA LYS A 242 20.26 3.96 -15.66
C LYS A 242 18.99 3.16 -15.30
N LEU A 243 18.57 3.21 -14.04
CA LEU A 243 17.41 2.48 -13.56
C LEU A 243 16.14 3.25 -13.89
N LYS A 244 15.14 2.54 -14.41
CA LYS A 244 13.79 3.09 -14.56
C LYS A 244 13.24 3.40 -13.17
N LYS A 245 12.74 4.62 -13.00
CA LYS A 245 12.06 5.06 -11.79
C LYS A 245 10.67 5.50 -12.16
N LEU A 246 9.76 5.42 -11.20
CA LEU A 246 8.47 6.05 -11.34
C LEU A 246 8.66 7.57 -11.24
N LEU A 247 8.41 8.29 -12.33
CA LEU A 247 8.59 9.73 -12.42
C LEU A 247 7.25 10.42 -12.57
N LEU A 248 7.10 11.56 -11.90
CA LEU A 248 5.97 12.46 -12.09
C LEU A 248 6.46 13.61 -12.97
N THR A 249 5.94 13.67 -14.19
CA THR A 249 6.35 14.65 -15.20
C THR A 249 5.13 15.36 -15.75
N LEU A 250 5.34 16.55 -16.29
CA LEU A 250 4.30 17.34 -16.95
C LEU A 250 4.32 17.13 -18.48
N TYR A 251 5.06 16.12 -18.95
CA TYR A 251 5.21 15.82 -20.37
C TYR A 251 4.04 14.98 -20.89
N PRO A 252 3.68 15.09 -22.18
CA PRO A 252 2.78 14.13 -22.82
C PRO A 252 3.27 12.69 -22.66
N ARG A 253 2.34 11.75 -22.59
CA ARG A 253 2.61 10.32 -22.43
C ARG A 253 2.02 9.58 -23.63
N ASN A 254 2.78 8.63 -24.15
CA ASN A 254 2.29 7.74 -25.19
C ASN A 254 2.12 6.32 -24.62
N ASN A 255 1.05 5.64 -25.03
CA ASN A 255 0.66 4.31 -24.59
C ASN A 255 0.68 4.16 -23.05
N TYR A 256 -0.09 5.00 -22.38
CA TYR A 256 -0.22 5.01 -20.93
C TYR A 256 -1.33 4.05 -20.51
N SER A 257 -0.93 2.96 -19.84
CA SER A 257 -1.89 2.01 -19.28
C SER A 257 -2.33 2.43 -17.88
N ARG A 258 -3.65 2.63 -17.65
CA ARG A 258 -4.25 3.09 -16.38
C ARG A 258 -5.59 2.42 -16.07
N CYS A 259 -5.78 1.96 -14.84
CA CYS A 259 -7.10 1.60 -14.30
C CYS A 259 -7.87 2.88 -13.92
N ILE A 260 -9.11 3.06 -14.39
CA ILE A 260 -9.90 4.25 -14.07
C ILE A 260 -10.59 4.13 -12.71
N LEU A 261 -10.54 5.26 -11.99
CA LEU A 261 -11.69 5.86 -11.28
C LEU A 261 -12.05 7.27 -11.84
N ARG A 262 -11.18 7.97 -12.60
CA ARG A 262 -11.56 9.24 -13.29
C ARG A 262 -10.68 9.60 -14.49
N VAL A 263 -11.30 10.04 -15.60
CA VAL A 263 -10.70 10.74 -16.77
C VAL A 263 -11.50 12.04 -16.99
N GLU A 264 -10.85 13.12 -17.47
CA GLU A 264 -11.52 14.43 -17.61
C GLU A 264 -11.67 14.97 -19.05
N ARG A 265 -11.25 14.22 -20.09
CA ARG A 265 -11.64 14.43 -21.51
C ARG A 265 -10.86 13.49 -22.43
N GLU A 266 -11.42 13.16 -23.58
CA GLU A 266 -10.75 12.42 -24.65
C GLU A 266 -11.06 13.04 -26.02
N GLU A 267 -10.06 13.12 -26.90
CA GLU A 267 -10.21 13.42 -28.32
C GLU A 267 -9.57 12.28 -29.13
N ASP A 268 -10.37 11.70 -30.04
CA ASP A 268 -10.10 10.73 -31.12
C ASP A 268 -8.65 10.26 -31.34
N ARG A 269 -8.22 9.16 -30.70
CA ARG A 269 -7.09 8.31 -31.14
C ARG A 269 -7.26 6.86 -30.70
N ASP A 270 -6.73 5.91 -31.46
CA ASP A 270 -6.77 4.45 -31.19
C ASP A 270 -6.45 4.09 -29.72
N PHE A 271 -7.45 3.65 -28.95
CA PHE A 271 -7.30 3.19 -27.57
C PHE A 271 -7.72 1.74 -27.41
N ARG A 272 -7.09 1.03 -26.46
CA ARG A 272 -7.49 -0.32 -26.05
C ARG A 272 -8.13 -0.25 -24.68
N LEU A 273 -9.26 -0.95 -24.54
CA LEU A 273 -10.02 -0.98 -23.31
C LEU A 273 -10.13 -2.41 -22.79
N PHE A 274 -9.92 -2.56 -21.49
CA PHE A 274 -9.93 -3.84 -20.82
C PHE A 274 -10.94 -3.80 -19.66
N LYS A 275 -11.96 -4.63 -19.78
CA LYS A 275 -13.06 -4.78 -18.83
C LYS A 275 -12.64 -5.70 -17.69
N VAL A 276 -13.08 -5.35 -16.48
CA VAL A 276 -12.93 -6.15 -15.26
C VAL A 276 -14.18 -6.05 -14.40
N ILE A 277 -14.55 -7.11 -13.69
CA ILE A 277 -15.56 -7.03 -12.61
C ILE A 277 -14.88 -6.78 -11.28
N ARG A 278 -15.52 -5.95 -10.45
CA ARG A 278 -15.03 -5.48 -9.17
C ARG A 278 -16.02 -5.75 -8.04
N GLU A 279 -15.49 -6.01 -6.86
CA GLU A 279 -16.21 -6.12 -5.58
C GLU A 279 -15.38 -5.50 -4.45
#